data_AF-A0A6I1ZAK4-F1
#
_entry.id   AF-A0A6I1ZAK4-F1
#
_cell.length_a   1.000
_cell.length_b   1.000
_cell.length_c   1.000
_cell.angle_alpha   90.00
_cell.angle_beta   90.00
_cell.angle_gamma   90.00
#
_symmetry.space_group_name_H-M   'P 1'
#
loop_
_entity.id
_entity.type
_entity.pdbx_description
1 polymer ?
#
loop_
_entity_poly.entity_id
_entity_poly.type
_entity_poly.pdbx_seq_one_letter_code
_entity_poly.pdbx_strand_id
1 'polypeptide(L)' 'MLSLHIHQHGGPAALLLDEVPRPALSNSNGVLVAMKAAALNHLDLWIRNGLAGVSLPPPAAIWKKAGIMGRWW' A
#
# COMPACT_ATOMS: atom_id res chain seq x y z
N MET A 1 2.72 -4.80 -13.92
CA MET A 1 1.74 -5.46 -13.03
C MET A 1 0.82 -4.39 -12.51
N LEU A 2 -0.48 -4.67 -12.40
CA LEU A 2 -1.42 -3.72 -11.83
C LEU A 2 -1.30 -3.67 -10.30
N SER A 3 -1.34 -2.47 -9.74
CA SER A 3 -1.27 -2.21 -8.29
C SER A 3 -2.24 -1.10 -7.92
N LEU A 4 -2.88 -1.21 -6.75
CA LEU A 4 -3.80 -0.19 -6.24
C LEU A 4 -3.06 0.71 -5.24
N HIS A 5 -3.03 2.02 -5.50
CA HIS A 5 -2.34 2.99 -4.65
C HIS A 5 -3.30 4.06 -4.13
N ILE A 6 -3.00 4.56 -2.94
CA ILE A 6 -3.62 5.77 -2.40
C ILE A 6 -2.68 6.94 -2.75
N HIS A 7 -3.15 7.86 -3.59
CA HIS A 7 -2.34 9.03 -4.03
C HIS A 7 -2.56 10.27 -3.17
N GLN A 8 -3.72 10.35 -2.51
CA GLN A 8 -4.09 11.44 -1.61
C GLN A 8 -5.03 10.91 -0.51
N HIS A 9 -5.24 11.68 0.56
CA HIS A 9 -6.23 11.31 1.55
C HIS A 9 -7.66 11.65 1.08
N GLY A 10 -8.64 10.83 1.44
CA GLY A 10 -10.05 11.09 1.20
C GLY A 10 -10.89 9.85 0.90
N GLY A 11 -11.97 10.06 0.15
CA GLY A 11 -12.92 9.02 -0.23
C GLY A 11 -12.35 7.99 -1.23
N PRO A 12 -13.19 7.05 -1.72
CA PRO A 12 -12.75 5.98 -2.62
C PRO A 12 -12.03 6.45 -3.89
N ALA A 13 -12.34 7.65 -4.40
CA ALA A 13 -11.69 8.23 -5.58
C ALA A 13 -10.18 8.51 -5.42
N ALA A 14 -9.66 8.44 -4.19
CA ALA A 14 -8.23 8.54 -3.92
C ALA A 14 -7.44 7.27 -4.29
N LEU A 15 -8.13 6.16 -4.58
CA LEU A 15 -7.54 4.90 -5.00
C LEU A 15 -7.37 4.89 -6.52
N LEU A 16 -6.13 4.75 -6.98
CA LEU A 16 -5.81 4.63 -8.42
C LEU A 16 -5.15 3.28 -8.70
N LEU A 17 -5.55 2.67 -9.81
CA LEU A 17 -4.95 1.46 -10.32
C LEU A 17 -3.85 1.85 -11.30
N ASP A 18 -2.61 1.56 -10.95
CA ASP A 18 -1.43 1.92 -11.72
C ASP A 18 -0.75 0.67 -12.30
N GLU A 19 -0.17 0.79 -13.49
CA GLU A 19 0.80 -0.18 -13.97
C GLU A 19 2.18 0.11 -13.38
N VAL A 20 2.74 -0.87 -12.67
CA VAL A 20 4.08 -0.80 -12.08
C VAL A 20 5.00 -1.91 -12.58
N PRO A 21 6.33 -1.71 -12.58
CA PRO A 21 7.28 -2.78 -12.83
C PRO A 21 7.11 -3.94 -11.84
N ARG A 22 7.50 -5.15 -12.26
CA ARG A 22 7.58 -6.29 -11.34
C ARG A 22 8.62 -5.99 -10.24
N PRO A 23 8.30 -6.20 -8.95
CA PRO A 23 9.27 -6.01 -7.88
C PRO A 23 10.48 -6.94 -8.05
N ALA A 24 11.67 -6.41 -7.77
CA ALA A 24 12.91 -7.18 -7.67
C ALA A 24 13.27 -7.42 -6.20
N LEU A 25 13.89 -8.57 -5.91
CA LEU A 25 14.41 -8.84 -4.57
C LEU A 25 15.63 -7.96 -4.31
N SER A 26 15.65 -7.28 -3.17
CA SER A 26 16.78 -6.45 -2.75
C SER A 26 17.88 -7.25 -2.03
N ASN A 27 17.58 -8.47 -1.56
CA ASN A 27 18.53 -9.38 -0.92
C ASN A 27 18.10 -10.85 -1.06
N SER A 28 19.00 -11.77 -0.71
CA SER A 28 18.82 -13.23 -0.82
C SER A 28 17.78 -13.83 0.13
N ASN A 29 17.36 -13.10 1.16
CA ASN A 29 16.40 -13.58 2.17
C ASN A 29 14.97 -13.15 1.86
N GLY A 30 14.76 -12.39 0.79
CA GLY A 30 13.43 -12.00 0.33
C GLY A 30 12.76 -13.09 -0.51
N VAL A 31 11.44 -13.05 -0.55
CA VAL A 31 10.62 -13.88 -1.42
C VAL A 31 9.66 -13.02 -2.24
N LEU A 32 9.39 -13.42 -3.48
CA LEU A 32 8.36 -12.80 -4.31
C LEU A 32 7.09 -13.64 -4.22
N VAL A 33 6.01 -13.04 -3.73
CA VAL A 33 4.71 -13.71 -3.60
C VAL A 33 3.80 -13.27 -4.74
N ALA A 34 3.28 -14.23 -5.50
CA ALA A 34 2.23 -13.98 -6.47
C ALA A 34 0.88 -13.91 -5.77
N MET A 35 0.40 -12.70 -5.49
CA MET A 35 -0.90 -12.50 -4.83
C MET A 35 -2.05 -12.96 -5.73
N LYS A 36 -2.95 -13.77 -5.19
CA LYS A 36 -4.23 -14.14 -5.84
C LYS A 36 -5.41 -13.34 -5.32
N ALA A 37 -5.32 -12.85 -4.08
CA ALA A 37 -6.32 -12.04 -3.42
C ALA A 37 -5.66 -11.17 -2.34
N ALA A 38 -6.35 -10.11 -1.92
CA ALA A 38 -6.00 -9.27 -0.79
C ALA A 38 -7.24 -9.06 0.07
N ALA A 39 -7.06 -8.94 1.39
CA ALA A 39 -8.15 -8.62 2.31
C ALA A 39 -8.22 -7.10 2.50
N LEU A 40 -9.45 -6.59 2.69
CA LEU A 40 -9.69 -5.21 3.10
C LEU A 40 -9.91 -5.17 4.61
N ASN A 41 -9.13 -4.35 5.30
CA ASN A 41 -9.22 -4.11 6.73
C ASN A 41 -9.75 -2.70 6.99
N HIS A 42 -10.39 -2.48 8.15
CA HIS A 42 -10.80 -1.13 8.58
C HIS A 42 -9.62 -0.14 8.62
N LEU A 43 -8.41 -0.62 8.94
CA LEU A 43 -7.20 0.20 8.96
C LEU A 43 -6.89 0.80 7.58
N ASP A 44 -7.14 0.06 6.49
CA ASP A 44 -6.89 0.53 5.13
C ASP A 44 -7.78 1.76 4.81
N LEU A 45 -9.02 1.74 5.30
CA LEU A 45 -9.95 2.86 5.15
C LEU A 45 -9.52 4.07 5.97
N TRP A 46 -8.99 3.86 7.18
CA TRP A 46 -8.49 4.95 8.01
C TRP A 46 -7.24 5.61 7.40
N ILE A 47 -6.31 4.80 6.89
CA ILE A 47 -5.12 5.31 6.20
C ILE A 47 -5.52 6.05 4.92
N ARG A 48 -6.47 5.52 4.13
CA ARG A 48 -6.99 6.20 2.94
C ARG A 48 -7.63 7.54 3.29
N ASN A 49 -8.49 7.58 4.31
CA ASN A 49 -9.16 8.82 4.71
C ASN A 49 -8.19 9.83 5.36
N GLY A 50 -7.06 9.36 5.89
CA GLY A 50 -6.17 10.14 6.74
C GLY A 50 -6.48 9.94 8.22
N LEU A 51 -5.44 10.03 9.05
CA LEU A 51 -5.53 9.87 10.50
C LEU A 51 -5.41 11.25 11.16
N ALA A 52 -6.42 11.64 11.94
CA ALA A 52 -6.41 12.92 12.64
C ALA A 52 -5.20 13.01 13.59
N GLY A 53 -4.43 14.10 13.50
CA GLY A 53 -3.24 14.33 14.34
C GLY A 53 -1.99 13.55 13.91
N VAL A 54 -2.04 12.77 12.83
CA VAL A 54 -0.87 12.04 12.30
C VAL A 54 -0.47 12.63 10.96
N SER A 55 0.72 13.22 10.91
CA SER A 55 1.36 13.58 9.65
C SER A 55 2.02 12.33 9.08
N LEU A 56 1.28 11.63 8.22
CA LEU A 56 1.83 10.52 7.45
C LEU A 56 2.78 11.10 6.37
N PRO A 57 3.95 10.47 6.13
CA PRO A 57 4.78 10.84 4.99
C PRO A 57 3.94 10.85 3.70
N PRO A 58 4.27 11.69 2.71
CA PRO A 58 3.55 11.70 1.44
C PRO A 58 3.47 10.27 0.90
N PRO A 59 2.34 9.85 0.31
CA PRO A 59 2.06 8.43 0.07
C PRO A 59 3.22 7.67 -0.61
N ALA A 60 3.90 8.31 -1.57
CA ALA A 60 5.11 7.78 -2.22
C ALA A 60 6.22 7.28 -1.28
N ALA A 61 6.36 7.84 -0.06
CA ALA A 61 7.35 7.43 0.94
C ALA A 61 6.86 6.28 1.85
N ILE A 62 5.55 6.14 2.06
CA ILE A 62 4.95 5.01 2.80
C ILE A 62 5.00 3.74 1.93
N TRP A 63 4.68 3.87 0.64
CA TRP A 63 4.60 2.72 -0.28
C TRP A 63 5.96 2.13 -0.65
N LYS A 64 7.06 2.90 -0.57
CA LYS A 64 8.42 2.36 -0.77
C LYS A 64 8.82 1.31 0.29
N LYS A 65 8.12 1.25 1.43
CA LYS A 65 8.29 0.20 2.45
C LYS A 65 7.14 -0.80 2.52
N ALA A 66 5.97 -0.45 2.01
CA ALA A 66 4.76 -1.25 2.14
C ALA A 66 4.47 -2.08 0.87
N GLY A 67 5.22 -3.15 0.68
CA GLY A 67 4.67 -4.31 -0.02
C GLY A 67 3.71 -5.01 0.94
N ILE A 68 2.42 -4.69 0.86
CA ILE A 68 1.32 -5.31 1.63
C ILE A 68 1.37 -4.99 3.13
N MET A 69 0.43 -4.16 3.61
CA MET A 69 0.18 -4.00 5.05
C MET A 69 -0.52 -5.26 5.59
N GLY A 70 0.29 -6.22 6.06
CA GLY A 70 -0.13 -7.26 6.99
C GLY A 70 0.01 -6.73 8.41
N ARG A 71 -1.10 -6.72 9.17
CA ARG A 71 -1.20 -6.28 10.56
C ARG A 71 -0.23 -7.05 11.47
N TRP A 72 0.33 -6.32 12.45
CA TRP A 72 1.03 -6.85 13.63
C TRP A 72 0.21 -7.94 14.34
N TRP A 73 0.72 -9.16 14.23
CA TRP A 73 0.94 -10.09 15.33
C TRP A 73 2.40 -10.54 15.23
#